data_AF-W7DS68-F1
#
_entry.id   AF-W7DS68-F1
#
_cell.length_a   1.000
_cell.length_b   1.000
_cell.length_c   1.000
_cell.angle_alpha   90.00
_cell.angle_beta   90.00
_cell.angle_gamma   90.00
#
_symmetry.space_group_name_H-M   'P 1'
#
loop_
_entity.id
_entity.type
_entity.pdbx_description
1 polymer ?
#
loop_
_entity_poly.entity_id
_entity_poly.type
_entity_poly.pdbx_seq_one_letter_code
_entity_poly.pdbx_strand_id
1 'polypeptide(L)' 'MKNKLKEKLQTLPESPGCYIYRDKNGDILYIGKSKKFKKNV' A
#
# COMPACT_ATOMS: atom_id res chain seq x y z
N MET A 1 -17.61 -12.24 -5.42
CA MET A 1 -16.42 -12.26 -4.54
C MET A 1 -15.65 -10.96 -4.72
N LYS A 2 -15.66 -10.05 -3.75
CA LYS A 2 -14.95 -8.77 -3.83
C LYS A 2 -13.46 -9.01 -3.54
N ASN A 3 -12.59 -8.55 -4.43
CA ASN A 3 -11.14 -8.59 -4.25
C ASN A 3 -10.75 -7.67 -3.08
N LYS A 4 -10.43 -8.25 -1.91
CA LYS A 4 -9.96 -7.52 -0.70
C LYS A 4 -8.86 -6.49 -0.99
N LEU A 5 -8.04 -6.75 -2.01
CA LEU A 5 -7.00 -5.82 -2.44
C LEU A 5 -7.58 -4.51 -3.00
N LYS A 6 -8.65 -4.58 -3.81
CA LYS A 6 -9.31 -3.39 -4.36
C LYS A 6 -9.89 -2.51 -3.26
N GLU A 7 -10.47 -3.11 -2.22
CA GLU A 7 -11.03 -2.37 -1.08
C GLU A 7 -9.92 -1.66 -0.28
N LYS A 8 -8.77 -2.32 -0.05
CA LYS A 8 -7.62 -1.67 0.59
C LYS A 8 -7.04 -0.51 -0.24
N LEU A 9 -7.05 -0.62 -1.56
CA LEU A 9 -6.59 0.46 -2.44
C LEU A 9 -7.50 1.69 -2.36
N GLN A 10 -8.82 1.48 -2.20
CA GLN A 10 -9.79 2.58 -2.09
C GLN A 10 -9.65 3.36 -0.78
N THR A 11 -9.18 2.72 0.29
CA THR A 11 -8.98 3.35 1.61
C THR A 11 -7.59 3.97 1.81
N LEU A 12 -6.72 3.94 0.79
CA LEU A 12 -5.41 4.55 0.89
C LEU A 12 -5.50 6.09 1.04
N PRO A 13 -4.69 6.67 1.94
CA PRO A 13 -4.69 8.11 2.15
C PRO A 13 -4.08 8.86 0.94
N GLU A 14 -4.55 10.07 0.67
CA GLU A 14 -3.97 10.92 -0.38
C GLU A 14 -2.70 11.67 0.07
N SER A 15 -2.39 11.62 1.37
CA SER A 15 -1.23 12.25 1.98
C SER A 15 0.08 11.46 1.75
N PRO A 16 1.25 12.10 1.94
CA PRO A 16 2.53 11.43 1.91
C PRO A 16 2.69 10.38 3.02
N GLY A 17 3.52 9.37 2.78
CA GLY A 17 3.93 8.43 3.82
C GLY A 17 4.85 7.33 3.30
N CYS A 18 5.10 6.35 4.15
CA CYS A 18 5.92 5.17 3.83
C CYS A 18 5.06 3.89 3.81
N TYR A 19 5.44 2.93 2.97
CA TYR A 19 4.85 1.60 2.92
C TYR A 19 5.92 0.53 3.07
N ILE A 20 5.54 -0.60 3.64
CA ILE A 20 6.42 -1.73 3.92
C ILE A 20 5.85 -2.95 3.20
N TYR A 21 6.65 -3.53 2.33
CA TYR A 21 6.40 -4.84 1.76
C TYR A 21 7.09 -5.89 2.62
N ARG A 22 6.32 -6.90 3.00
CA ARG A 22 6.78 -8.05 3.78
C ARG A 22 6.58 -9.33 2.99
N ASP A 23 7.40 -10.31 3.27
CA ASP A 23 7.23 -11.66 2.75
C ASP A 23 6.08 -12.40 3.47
N LYS A 24 5.89 -13.69 3.15
CA LYS A 24 4.86 -14.52 3.77
C LYS A 24 5.11 -14.82 5.26
N ASN A 25 6.34 -14.70 5.73
CA ASN A 25 6.75 -14.93 7.12
C ASN A 25 6.71 -13.63 7.94
N GLY A 26 6.56 -12.48 7.29
CA GLY A 26 6.51 -11.16 7.92
C GLY A 26 7.83 -10.38 7.84
N ASP A 27 8.86 -10.93 7.21
CA ASP A 27 10.15 -10.29 7.06
C ASP A 27 10.07 -9.14 6.06
N ILE A 28 10.77 -8.04 6.37
CA ILE A 28 10.73 -6.84 5.53
C ILE A 28 11.55 -7.07 4.26
N LEU A 29 10.87 -7.02 3.11
CA LEU A 29 11.50 -7.12 1.79
C LEU A 29 11.82 -5.73 1.22
N TYR A 30 10.95 -4.75 1.47
CA TYR A 30 11.09 -3.42 0.88
C TYR A 30 10.38 -2.35 1.70
N ILE A 31 10.98 -1.16 1.75
CA ILE A 31 10.38 0.04 2.33
C ILE A 31 10.43 1.14 1.28
N GLY A 32 9.27 1.68 0.94
CA GLY A 32 9.13 2.77 -0.02
C GLY A 32 8.48 3.99 0.61
N LYS A 33 8.74 5.18 0.05
CA LYS A 33 8.07 6.43 0.40
C LYS A 33 7.29 6.96 -0.80
N SER A 34 6.09 7.47 -0.58
CA SER A 34 5.31 8.18 -1.60
C SER A 34 4.90 9.56 -1.12
N LYS A 35 4.85 10.52 -2.05
CA LYS A 35 4.27 11.85 -1.81
C LYS A 35 2.74 11.82 -1.84
N LYS A 36 2.13 10.85 -2.51
CA LYS A 36 0.68 10.61 -2.59
C LYS A 36 0.45 9.11 -2.83
N PHE A 37 -0.24 8.39 -1.94
CA PHE A 37 -0.46 6.95 -2.15
C PHE A 37 -1.54 6.66 -3.20
N LYS A 38 -2.55 7.51 -3.29
CA LYS A 38 -3.60 7.44 -4.31
C LYS A 38 -3.20 8.32 -5.51
N LYS A 39 -2.27 7.83 -6.33
CA LYS A 39 -1.98 8.47 -7.62
C LYS A 39 -2.94 7.85 -8.64
N ASN A 40 -3.88 8.63 -9.16
CA ASN A 40 -4.90 8.18 -10.11
C ASN A 40 -4.26 7.37 -11.25
N VAL A 41 -4.52 6.06 -11.25
CA VAL A 41 -4.46 5.16 -12.40
C VAL A 41 -5.88 4.95 -12.85
#